data_AF-H8KRQ8-F1
#
_entry.id   AF-H8KRQ8-F1
#
_cell.length_a   1.000
_cell.length_b   1.000
_cell.length_c   1.000
_cell.angle_alpha   90.00
_cell.angle_beta   90.00
_cell.angle_gamma   90.00
#
_symmetry.space_group_name_H-M   'P 1'
#
loop_
_entity.id
_entity.type
_entity.pdbx_description
1 polymer ?
#
loop_
_entity_poly.entity_id
_entity_poly.type
_entity_poly.pdbx_seq_one_letter_code
_entity_poly.pdbx_strand_id
1 'polypeptide(L)'
;MDDQKTFHLGLCMAGAVSAGAYTAGVMDYLIETLERWEKAKQSGDPSIPTHTIIIDIIGGASAGGMTSIIAAAAMQTQINHIQPTNRDDEIYKKSNKFYDSWVNLAADDMLPLMLSNSDIEKNGSVISLFNSEFIDDIADKAVTVSTDTPYLRPYISPDADLLVTLTNLQGIPYSLGFLSSSNPLNLYKTASHRDFGHFALSGNPYKNDGRIPLSFIQKINIDIAKACAKATGAFPVGLAAREIVRDKQQVFDNPFINLINTIEKNYNQNEAPVNSSVLKDKSYLSELLTHLQNEDKYTTLNVDGGLMNNEPFEIIRDVLLRKTGENKPDNNDYDKCRSSILMIDPFPCEPPATDFNNSSGLTNIVTKTFGAMRGQLLFKPEDIEKALDPKNISRFLIVPERNEDGQNIAGSMAIACGSFGGFGGFFDKSFRVHDYFLGRRNCQYFLQEWFTIPADTTNPIFTQNYSPTAIERFKAKNGHLPIIPDTNRKIDGTEEKPLYWPKIEESKVRSWEKLFKERLKEVLFKLADLRNLDKFLLKVGYGILIGRKLTDAIMKMIINDLRNHNLIK
;
A
#
# COMPACT_ATOMS: atom_id res chain seq x y z
N MET A 1 -11.45 -5.82 -32.44
CA MET A 1 -10.49 -6.90 -32.81
C MET A 1 -9.28 -6.93 -31.88
N ASP A 2 -8.85 -5.80 -31.29
CA ASP A 2 -7.72 -5.74 -30.31
C ASP A 2 -8.04 -6.35 -28.93
N ASP A 3 -9.34 -6.40 -28.58
CA ASP A 3 -9.85 -6.88 -27.30
C ASP A 3 -9.60 -8.37 -27.01
N GLN A 4 -9.37 -9.18 -28.06
CA GLN A 4 -9.21 -10.65 -27.93
C GLN A 4 -7.79 -11.10 -27.56
N LYS A 5 -6.83 -10.17 -27.46
CA LYS A 5 -5.45 -10.44 -27.05
C LYS A 5 -5.07 -9.83 -25.71
N THR A 6 -5.90 -8.95 -25.17
CA THR A 6 -5.52 -8.08 -24.06
C THR A 6 -6.13 -8.57 -22.76
N PHE A 7 -5.27 -8.77 -21.76
CA PHE A 7 -5.64 -9.08 -20.40
C PHE A 7 -5.29 -7.90 -19.49
N HIS A 8 -6.24 -7.48 -18.66
CA HIS A 8 -6.17 -6.27 -17.86
C HIS A 8 -5.82 -6.59 -16.40
N LEU A 9 -5.00 -5.76 -15.77
CA LEU A 9 -4.48 -6.01 -14.43
C LEU A 9 -4.72 -4.81 -13.52
N GLY A 10 -5.28 -5.08 -12.34
CA GLY A 10 -5.27 -4.16 -11.22
C GLY A 10 -4.24 -4.59 -10.18
N LEU A 11 -3.34 -3.70 -9.77
CA LEU A 11 -2.38 -3.95 -8.70
C LEU A 11 -2.89 -3.37 -7.38
N CYS A 12 -3.09 -4.21 -6.37
CA CYS A 12 -3.52 -3.81 -5.03
C CYS A 12 -2.42 -4.10 -4.00
N MET A 13 -1.86 -3.08 -3.36
CA MET A 13 -0.80 -3.24 -2.37
C MET A 13 -1.32 -2.89 -0.97
N ALA A 14 -1.25 -3.87 -0.06
CA ALA A 14 -1.73 -3.72 1.30
C ALA A 14 -0.78 -2.86 2.16
N GLY A 15 -1.31 -2.37 3.29
CA GLY A 15 -0.53 -1.63 4.26
C GLY A 15 0.36 -2.48 5.16
N ALA A 16 1.65 -2.13 5.22
CA ALA A 16 2.65 -2.97 5.87
C ALA A 16 3.80 -2.22 6.57
N VAL A 17 3.64 -0.94 6.92
CA VAL A 17 4.64 -0.13 7.65
C VAL A 17 6.05 -0.28 7.01
N SER A 18 7.04 -0.88 7.68
CA SER A 18 8.40 -1.02 7.14
C SER A 18 8.58 -2.22 6.20
N ALA A 19 7.62 -3.16 6.18
CA ALA A 19 7.58 -4.26 5.22
C ALA A 19 7.15 -3.80 3.80
N GLY A 20 7.04 -2.49 3.56
CA GLY A 20 7.06 -1.93 2.21
C GLY A 20 8.28 -2.37 1.40
N ALA A 21 9.41 -2.71 2.05
CA ALA A 21 10.57 -3.32 1.40
C ALA A 21 10.24 -4.62 0.65
N TYR A 22 9.40 -5.49 1.21
CA TYR A 22 8.92 -6.69 0.54
C TYR A 22 8.11 -6.35 -0.71
N THR A 23 7.13 -5.44 -0.56
CA THR A 23 6.27 -4.99 -1.68
C THR A 23 7.11 -4.36 -2.80
N ALA A 24 8.12 -3.57 -2.44
CA ALA A 24 9.07 -2.95 -3.36
C ALA A 24 9.85 -4.00 -4.17
N GLY A 25 10.29 -5.08 -3.52
CA GLY A 25 10.93 -6.21 -4.18
C GLY A 25 10.00 -6.95 -5.15
N VAL A 26 8.75 -7.19 -4.76
CA VAL A 26 7.72 -7.78 -5.64
C VAL A 26 7.52 -6.90 -6.89
N MET A 27 7.35 -5.59 -6.70
CA MET A 27 7.14 -4.65 -7.80
C MET A 27 8.36 -4.56 -8.73
N ASP A 28 9.58 -4.54 -8.18
CA ASP A 28 10.82 -4.54 -8.96
C ASP A 28 10.90 -5.77 -9.88
N TYR A 29 10.63 -6.96 -9.34
CA TYR A 29 10.65 -8.21 -10.14
C TYR A 29 9.51 -8.30 -11.16
N LEU A 30 8.31 -7.85 -10.79
CA LEU A 30 7.15 -7.85 -11.69
C LEU A 30 7.40 -6.98 -12.93
N ILE A 31 7.88 -5.74 -12.71
CA ILE A 31 8.18 -4.80 -13.80
C ILE A 31 9.33 -5.35 -14.65
N GLU A 32 10.39 -5.89 -14.02
CA GLU A 32 11.50 -6.51 -14.74
C GLU A 32 11.02 -7.66 -15.64
N THR A 33 10.12 -8.50 -15.13
CA THR A 33 9.57 -9.63 -15.88
C THR A 33 8.74 -9.15 -17.08
N LEU A 34 7.90 -8.13 -16.90
CA LEU A 34 7.14 -7.51 -17.98
C LEU A 34 8.07 -6.92 -19.06
N GLU A 35 9.13 -6.21 -18.67
CA GLU A 35 10.11 -5.66 -19.62
C GLU A 35 10.84 -6.76 -20.41
N ARG A 36 11.29 -7.82 -19.72
CA ARG A 36 11.93 -8.96 -20.37
C ARG A 36 10.99 -9.66 -21.35
N TRP A 37 9.72 -9.85 -20.96
CA TRP A 37 8.74 -10.51 -21.81
C TRP A 37 8.36 -9.66 -23.03
N GLU A 38 8.14 -8.36 -22.88
CA GLU A 38 7.89 -7.46 -24.02
C GLU A 38 9.07 -7.42 -24.99
N LYS A 39 10.30 -7.41 -24.47
CA LYS A 39 11.50 -7.52 -25.31
C LYS A 39 11.56 -8.87 -26.03
N ALA A 40 11.21 -9.97 -25.36
CA ALA A 40 11.23 -11.31 -25.94
C ALA A 40 10.20 -11.45 -27.09
N LYS A 41 9.02 -10.81 -27.00
CA LYS A 41 8.02 -10.81 -28.08
C LYS A 41 8.56 -10.25 -29.40
N GLN A 42 9.49 -9.30 -29.35
CA GLN A 42 10.10 -8.69 -30.54
C GLN A 42 10.97 -9.65 -31.35
N SER A 43 11.39 -10.78 -30.75
CA SER A 43 12.20 -11.79 -31.45
C SER A 43 11.41 -12.63 -32.45
N GLY A 44 10.08 -12.69 -32.33
CA GLY A 44 9.24 -13.60 -33.10
C GLY A 44 9.42 -15.09 -32.74
N ASP A 45 10.11 -15.40 -31.64
CA ASP A 45 10.28 -16.77 -31.15
C ASP A 45 8.92 -17.40 -30.82
N PRO A 46 8.51 -18.50 -31.49
CA PRO A 46 7.21 -19.13 -31.26
C PRO A 46 7.08 -19.70 -29.84
N SER A 47 8.18 -19.87 -29.09
CA SER A 47 8.13 -20.29 -27.68
C SER A 47 7.65 -19.19 -26.74
N ILE A 48 7.52 -17.94 -27.20
CA ILE A 48 7.09 -16.79 -26.40
C ILE A 48 5.60 -16.48 -26.62
N PRO A 49 4.77 -16.49 -25.56
CA PRO A 49 3.37 -16.09 -25.65
C PRO A 49 3.21 -14.63 -26.11
N THR A 50 2.20 -14.38 -26.93
CA THR A 50 2.03 -13.10 -27.64
C THR A 50 0.85 -12.26 -27.15
N HIS A 51 0.11 -12.71 -26.13
CA HIS A 51 -0.97 -11.92 -25.53
C HIS A 51 -0.40 -10.69 -24.82
N THR A 52 -1.25 -9.69 -24.63
CA THR A 52 -0.89 -8.39 -24.05
C THR A 52 -1.39 -8.28 -22.63
N ILE A 53 -0.58 -7.68 -21.74
CA ILE A 53 -1.02 -7.27 -20.41
C ILE A 53 -1.10 -5.75 -20.37
N ILE A 54 -2.19 -5.21 -19.82
CA ILE A 54 -2.33 -3.77 -19.53
C ILE A 54 -2.62 -3.60 -18.04
N ILE A 55 -1.76 -2.88 -17.34
CA ILE A 55 -2.01 -2.42 -15.98
C ILE A 55 -2.85 -1.15 -16.07
N ASP A 56 -4.11 -1.26 -15.67
CA ASP A 56 -5.09 -0.18 -15.72
C ASP A 56 -5.15 0.63 -14.44
N ILE A 57 -4.80 0.01 -13.31
CA ILE A 57 -4.85 0.64 -12.01
C ILE A 57 -3.77 0.08 -11.09
N ILE A 58 -3.13 0.97 -10.35
CA ILE A 58 -2.19 0.67 -9.28
C ILE A 58 -2.70 1.39 -8.03
N GLY A 59 -2.87 0.67 -6.93
CA GLY A 59 -3.26 1.33 -5.70
C GLY A 59 -2.97 0.58 -4.43
N GLY A 60 -3.09 1.28 -3.30
CA GLY A 60 -2.80 0.70 -2.01
C GLY A 60 -3.03 1.64 -0.82
N ALA A 61 -2.73 1.10 0.35
CA ALA A 61 -2.80 1.79 1.65
C ALA A 61 -1.46 1.73 2.37
N SER A 62 -1.20 2.64 3.30
CA SER A 62 0.06 2.71 4.06
C SER A 62 1.29 2.55 3.15
N ALA A 63 2.20 1.64 3.50
CA ALA A 63 3.36 1.26 2.70
C ALA A 63 3.02 0.88 1.24
N GLY A 64 1.88 0.21 0.99
CA GLY A 64 1.42 -0.12 -0.36
C GLY A 64 0.99 1.10 -1.17
N GLY A 65 0.32 2.07 -0.54
CA GLY A 65 -0.04 3.35 -1.15
C GLY A 65 1.18 4.21 -1.48
N MET A 66 2.17 4.25 -0.58
CA MET A 66 3.48 4.85 -0.85
C MET A 66 4.18 4.18 -2.03
N THR A 67 4.21 2.84 -2.05
CA THR A 67 4.82 2.04 -3.13
C THR A 67 4.10 2.25 -4.46
N SER A 68 2.79 2.50 -4.45
CA SER A 68 2.02 2.83 -5.66
C SER A 68 2.53 4.12 -6.32
N ILE A 69 2.77 5.18 -5.54
CA ILE A 69 3.33 6.44 -6.05
C ILE A 69 4.79 6.26 -6.48
N ILE A 70 5.59 5.52 -5.72
CA ILE A 70 6.98 5.19 -6.09
C ILE A 70 7.01 4.44 -7.42
N ALA A 71 6.13 3.45 -7.62
CA ALA A 71 6.02 2.70 -8.86
C ALA A 71 5.63 3.62 -10.03
N ALA A 72 4.63 4.47 -9.83
CA ALA A 72 4.18 5.42 -10.84
C ALA A 72 5.31 6.38 -11.28
N ALA A 73 6.18 6.81 -10.35
CA ALA A 73 7.35 7.63 -10.65
C ALA A 73 8.46 6.82 -11.33
N ALA A 74 8.78 5.62 -10.81
CA ALA A 74 9.85 4.76 -11.32
C ALA A 74 9.61 4.32 -12.77
N MET A 75 8.36 4.03 -13.12
CA MET A 75 7.97 3.60 -14.46
C MET A 75 8.00 4.71 -15.52
N GLN A 76 8.38 5.94 -15.18
CA GLN A 76 8.52 7.04 -16.14
C GLN A 76 9.89 7.06 -16.83
N THR A 77 10.88 6.36 -16.26
CA THR A 77 12.25 6.24 -16.78
C THR A 77 12.67 4.78 -16.88
N GLN A 78 13.83 4.50 -17.47
CA GLN A 78 14.44 3.17 -17.39
C GLN A 78 14.68 2.81 -15.91
N ILE A 79 14.31 1.59 -15.51
CA ILE A 79 14.60 1.09 -14.16
C ILE A 79 15.84 0.22 -14.22
N ASN A 80 16.81 0.51 -13.36
CA ASN A 80 17.96 -0.35 -13.14
C ASN A 80 17.57 -1.44 -12.13
N HIS A 81 16.97 -2.52 -12.62
CA HIS A 81 16.54 -3.63 -11.78
C HIS A 81 17.71 -4.29 -11.05
N ILE A 82 17.48 -4.65 -9.78
CA ILE A 82 18.49 -5.30 -8.95
C ILE A 82 18.38 -6.80 -9.14
N GLN A 83 19.37 -7.39 -9.81
CA GLN A 83 19.45 -8.79 -10.16
C GLN A 83 20.45 -9.53 -9.27
N PRO A 84 20.41 -10.87 -9.18
CA PRO A 84 21.39 -11.64 -8.43
C PRO A 84 22.85 -11.32 -8.79
N THR A 85 23.13 -10.96 -10.04
CA THR A 85 24.46 -10.64 -10.56
C THR A 85 24.99 -9.26 -10.18
N ASN A 86 24.11 -8.31 -9.85
CA ASN A 86 24.47 -6.93 -9.51
C ASN A 86 23.98 -6.51 -8.11
N ARG A 87 23.44 -7.45 -7.32
CA ARG A 87 22.82 -7.19 -6.01
C ARG A 87 23.71 -6.51 -5.00
N ASP A 88 25.03 -6.59 -5.16
CA ASP A 88 26.03 -5.99 -4.28
C ASP A 88 26.53 -4.62 -4.80
N ASP A 89 26.08 -4.17 -5.97
CA ASP A 89 26.45 -2.91 -6.60
C ASP A 89 25.64 -1.73 -6.02
N GLU A 90 26.34 -0.80 -5.37
CA GLU A 90 25.74 0.38 -4.74
C GLU A 90 25.14 1.39 -5.74
N ILE A 91 25.62 1.42 -7.00
CA ILE A 91 25.05 2.29 -8.03
C ILE A 91 23.66 1.79 -8.44
N TYR A 92 23.49 0.46 -8.59
CA TYR A 92 22.19 -0.14 -8.87
C TYR A 92 21.24 0.06 -7.69
N LYS A 93 21.69 -0.18 -6.46
CA LYS A 93 20.88 0.02 -5.24
C LYS A 93 20.38 1.46 -5.08
N LYS A 94 21.21 2.46 -5.39
CA LYS A 94 20.84 3.88 -5.28
C LYS A 94 20.00 4.38 -6.45
N SER A 95 20.19 3.83 -7.65
CA SER A 95 19.42 4.25 -8.82
C SER A 95 18.05 3.56 -8.92
N ASN A 96 17.87 2.39 -8.30
CA ASN A 96 16.58 1.73 -8.21
C ASN A 96 15.71 2.41 -7.14
N LYS A 97 14.65 3.11 -7.57
CA LYS A 97 13.75 3.86 -6.67
C LYS A 97 13.04 3.00 -5.65
N PHE A 98 12.72 1.74 -5.96
CA PHE A 98 12.09 0.82 -5.01
C PHE A 98 13.05 0.51 -3.87
N TYR A 99 14.29 0.14 -4.21
CA TYR A 99 15.31 -0.18 -3.23
C TYR A 99 15.77 1.05 -2.44
N ASP A 100 15.98 2.20 -3.09
CA ASP A 100 16.43 3.40 -2.40
C ASP A 100 15.38 3.90 -1.41
N SER A 101 14.10 3.92 -1.82
CA SER A 101 13.00 4.42 -0.99
C SER A 101 12.60 3.50 0.16
N TRP A 102 12.88 2.19 0.08
CA TRP A 102 12.46 1.23 1.09
C TRP A 102 13.58 0.49 1.81
N VAL A 103 14.77 0.37 1.22
CA VAL A 103 15.90 -0.35 1.80
C VAL A 103 16.98 0.61 2.27
N ASN A 104 17.44 1.53 1.41
CA ASN A 104 18.42 2.54 1.83
C ASN A 104 17.80 3.54 2.82
N LEU A 105 16.57 3.97 2.57
CA LEU A 105 15.90 5.02 3.36
C LEU A 105 16.82 6.26 3.50
N ALA A 106 16.78 6.92 4.65
CA ALA A 106 17.70 8.01 4.96
C ALA A 106 19.00 7.53 5.64
N ALA A 107 19.00 6.33 6.24
CA ALA A 107 20.13 5.73 6.95
C ALA A 107 19.99 4.21 7.07
N ASP A 108 21.10 3.53 7.36
CA ASP A 108 21.10 2.09 7.59
C ASP A 108 20.33 1.73 8.88
N ASP A 109 20.62 2.41 9.99
CA ASP A 109 19.85 2.38 11.24
C ASP A 109 19.00 3.65 11.33
N MET A 110 17.68 3.49 11.37
CA MET A 110 16.74 4.62 11.34
C MET A 110 16.41 5.15 12.74
N LEU A 111 16.67 4.40 13.81
CA LEU A 111 16.30 4.82 15.16
C LEU A 111 16.98 6.12 15.62
N PRO A 112 18.26 6.40 15.31
CA PRO A 112 18.86 7.70 15.60
C PRO A 112 18.11 8.88 14.98
N LEU A 113 17.58 8.72 13.76
CA LEU A 113 16.79 9.75 13.08
C LEU A 113 15.38 9.84 13.68
N MET A 114 14.70 8.70 13.85
CA MET A 114 13.32 8.63 14.35
C MET A 114 13.16 9.07 15.81
N LEU A 115 14.21 8.91 16.63
CA LEU A 115 14.22 9.28 18.05
C LEU A 115 14.94 10.60 18.33
N SER A 116 15.44 11.29 17.29
CA SER A 116 15.97 12.65 17.41
C SER A 116 14.89 13.61 17.94
N ASN A 117 15.30 14.67 18.65
CA ASN A 117 14.41 15.72 19.14
C ASN A 117 14.35 16.97 18.23
N SER A 118 15.00 16.94 17.06
CA SER A 118 15.11 18.11 16.16
C SER A 118 13.75 18.67 15.73
N ASP A 119 12.76 17.82 15.48
CA ASP A 119 11.40 18.21 15.13
C ASP A 119 10.69 18.94 16.29
N ILE A 120 10.85 18.48 17.53
CA ILE A 120 10.25 19.13 18.72
C ILE A 120 10.92 20.48 18.97
N GLU A 121 12.25 20.54 18.84
CA GLU A 121 13.03 21.76 19.02
C GLU A 121 12.63 22.83 17.98
N LYS A 122 12.53 22.42 16.72
CA LYS A 122 12.12 23.27 15.59
C LYS A 122 10.69 23.78 15.71
N ASN A 123 9.73 22.92 16.06
CA ASN A 123 8.31 23.27 16.12
C ASN A 123 7.88 23.85 17.48
N GLY A 124 8.74 23.76 18.50
CA GLY A 124 8.42 24.15 19.88
C GLY A 124 7.37 23.29 20.58
N SER A 125 6.79 22.30 19.89
CA SER A 125 5.67 21.44 20.30
C SER A 125 5.84 20.01 19.78
N VAL A 126 5.10 19.06 20.35
CA VAL A 126 5.12 17.66 19.90
C VAL A 126 4.10 17.49 18.79
N ILE A 127 4.58 17.17 17.59
CA ILE A 127 3.73 16.88 16.42
C ILE A 127 3.42 15.38 16.31
N SER A 128 4.38 14.52 16.65
CA SER A 128 4.25 13.07 16.61
C SER A 128 5.21 12.38 17.60
N LEU A 129 4.95 11.11 17.91
CA LEU A 129 5.79 10.34 18.84
C LEU A 129 7.22 10.16 18.31
N PHE A 130 7.37 9.85 17.01
CA PHE A 130 8.66 9.77 16.32
C PHE A 130 8.88 11.02 15.47
N ASN A 131 10.15 11.38 15.31
CA ASN A 131 10.57 12.39 14.36
C ASN A 131 10.32 11.87 12.93
N SER A 132 9.55 12.64 12.16
CA SER A 132 9.10 12.30 10.81
C SER A 132 9.79 13.12 9.70
N GLU A 133 10.79 13.95 10.03
CA GLU A 133 11.44 14.84 9.06
C GLU A 133 12.13 14.08 7.92
N PHE A 134 12.75 12.93 8.22
CA PHE A 134 13.44 12.10 7.21
C PHE A 134 12.50 11.60 6.09
N ILE A 135 11.19 11.53 6.35
CA ILE A 135 10.19 11.08 5.38
C ILE A 135 10.05 12.11 4.24
N ASP A 136 10.22 13.40 4.56
CA ASP A 136 10.11 14.47 3.56
C ASP A 136 11.22 14.33 2.50
N ASP A 137 12.46 14.07 2.92
CA ASP A 137 13.60 13.84 2.02
C ASP A 137 13.43 12.59 1.15
N ILE A 138 12.93 11.49 1.73
CA ILE A 138 12.65 10.25 0.98
C ILE A 138 11.57 10.51 -0.07
N ALA A 139 10.49 11.21 0.31
CA ALA A 139 9.38 11.49 -0.58
C ALA A 139 9.82 12.38 -1.76
N ASP A 140 10.65 13.40 -1.52
CA ASP A 140 11.19 14.26 -2.57
C ASP A 140 12.07 13.47 -3.56
N LYS A 141 12.95 12.60 -3.07
CA LYS A 141 13.79 11.74 -3.92
C LYS A 141 12.95 10.74 -4.74
N ALA A 142 11.94 10.14 -4.11
CA ALA A 142 11.09 9.12 -4.73
C ALA A 142 10.37 9.68 -5.98
N VAL A 143 9.74 10.85 -5.85
CA VAL A 143 8.94 11.46 -6.94
C VAL A 143 9.76 12.22 -7.97
N THR A 144 11.06 12.44 -7.73
CA THR A 144 11.93 13.14 -8.67
C THR A 144 12.29 12.24 -9.86
N VAL A 145 11.89 12.64 -11.06
CA VAL A 145 12.10 11.87 -12.30
C VAL A 145 12.92 12.70 -13.29
N SER A 146 13.88 12.06 -13.98
CA SER A 146 14.62 12.71 -15.07
C SER A 146 13.68 12.92 -16.26
N THR A 147 13.66 14.14 -16.79
CA THR A 147 12.82 14.50 -17.95
C THR A 147 13.48 14.23 -19.29
N ASP A 148 14.76 13.88 -19.29
CA ASP A 148 15.57 13.85 -20.51
C ASP A 148 15.36 12.57 -21.34
N THR A 149 14.95 11.48 -20.69
CA THR A 149 14.76 10.16 -21.31
C THR A 149 13.47 9.49 -20.82
N PRO A 150 12.28 9.99 -21.26
CA PRO A 150 11.02 9.32 -21.00
C PRO A 150 11.06 7.87 -21.49
N TYR A 151 10.59 6.93 -20.66
CA TYR A 151 10.50 5.52 -21.04
C TYR A 151 9.04 5.09 -21.11
N LEU A 152 8.57 4.75 -22.32
CA LEU A 152 7.21 4.26 -22.53
C LEU A 152 7.13 2.75 -22.27
N ARG A 153 6.16 2.35 -21.46
CA ARG A 153 5.87 0.94 -21.17
C ARG A 153 4.56 0.54 -21.85
N PRO A 154 4.56 -0.41 -22.80
CA PRO A 154 3.35 -0.78 -23.54
C PRO A 154 2.33 -1.51 -22.67
N TYR A 155 2.75 -2.01 -21.51
CA TYR A 155 1.91 -2.71 -20.54
C TYR A 155 1.29 -1.81 -19.46
N ILE A 156 1.43 -0.48 -19.56
CA ILE A 156 0.76 0.48 -18.66
C ILE A 156 -0.26 1.25 -19.48
N SER A 157 -1.50 1.35 -19.01
CA SER A 157 -2.50 2.17 -19.71
C SER A 157 -2.04 3.64 -19.80
N PRO A 158 -2.19 4.32 -20.96
CA PRO A 158 -1.96 5.76 -21.09
C PRO A 158 -2.82 6.64 -20.17
N ASP A 159 -3.89 6.06 -19.61
CA ASP A 159 -4.79 6.69 -18.64
C ASP A 159 -4.87 5.89 -17.33
N ALA A 160 -3.81 5.15 -16.98
CA ALA A 160 -3.77 4.31 -15.80
C ALA A 160 -4.14 5.08 -14.53
N ASP A 161 -4.97 4.47 -13.71
CA ASP A 161 -5.43 5.04 -12.46
C ASP A 161 -4.38 4.74 -11.37
N LEU A 162 -4.09 5.74 -10.54
CA LEU A 162 -3.27 5.59 -9.35
C LEU A 162 -4.12 5.93 -8.12
N LEU A 163 -4.31 4.98 -7.22
CA LEU A 163 -5.20 5.12 -6.06
C LEU A 163 -4.43 4.95 -4.74
N VAL A 164 -4.49 5.97 -3.89
CA VAL A 164 -3.92 5.93 -2.54
C VAL A 164 -5.03 6.15 -1.53
N THR A 165 -5.19 5.24 -0.57
CA THR A 165 -6.16 5.41 0.51
C THR A 165 -5.65 6.41 1.54
N LEU A 166 -6.56 7.21 2.09
CA LEU A 166 -6.27 8.24 3.08
C LEU A 166 -7.35 8.22 4.16
N THR A 167 -6.96 8.63 5.36
CA THR A 167 -7.91 8.84 6.47
C THR A 167 -8.00 10.32 6.78
N ASN A 168 -9.07 10.96 6.33
CA ASN A 168 -9.36 12.37 6.60
C ASN A 168 -9.91 12.52 8.02
N LEU A 169 -9.16 13.18 8.91
CA LEU A 169 -9.53 13.36 10.30
C LEU A 169 -10.76 14.26 10.49
N GLN A 170 -11.03 15.16 9.54
CA GLN A 170 -12.24 16.01 9.58
C GLN A 170 -13.49 15.22 9.18
N GLY A 171 -13.33 14.28 8.24
CA GLY A 171 -14.44 13.54 7.64
C GLY A 171 -15.29 14.39 6.69
N ILE A 172 -15.94 13.71 5.75
CA ILE A 172 -16.89 14.31 4.80
C ILE A 172 -18.30 14.07 5.32
N PRO A 173 -19.07 15.13 5.58
CA PRO A 173 -20.40 15.02 6.17
C PRO A 173 -21.42 14.36 5.23
N TYR A 174 -22.26 13.51 5.80
CA TYR A 174 -23.38 12.85 5.14
C TYR A 174 -24.65 12.90 5.99
N SER A 175 -25.80 12.75 5.34
CA SER A 175 -27.10 12.65 5.98
C SER A 175 -27.83 11.42 5.49
N LEU A 176 -28.30 10.59 6.42
CA LEU A 176 -29.08 9.39 6.14
C LEU A 176 -30.53 9.64 6.55
N GLY A 177 -31.48 9.36 5.65
CA GLY A 177 -32.90 9.51 5.93
C GLY A 177 -33.43 8.37 6.79
N PHE A 178 -34.07 8.70 7.91
CA PHE A 178 -34.81 7.75 8.74
C PHE A 178 -36.29 8.16 8.84
N LEU A 179 -37.17 7.17 8.75
CA LEU A 179 -38.57 7.34 9.12
C LEU A 179 -38.66 7.36 10.66
N SER A 180 -39.18 8.44 11.22
CA SER A 180 -39.28 8.64 12.67
C SER A 180 -40.59 9.33 13.03
N SER A 181 -41.07 9.10 14.26
CA SER A 181 -42.37 9.59 14.73
C SER A 181 -42.47 11.11 14.94
N SER A 182 -41.35 11.83 14.89
CA SER A 182 -41.26 13.25 15.25
C SER A 182 -41.15 14.22 14.07
N ASN A 183 -40.91 13.74 12.85
CA ASN A 183 -40.87 14.54 11.61
C ASN A 183 -40.89 13.57 10.40
N PRO A 184 -41.49 13.89 9.24
CA PRO A 184 -41.54 12.94 8.11
C PRO A 184 -40.16 12.50 7.58
N LEU A 185 -39.08 13.22 7.92
CA LEU A 185 -37.69 12.84 7.67
C LEU A 185 -36.79 13.34 8.81
N ASN A 186 -36.34 12.44 9.68
CA ASN A 186 -35.24 12.74 10.60
C ASN A 186 -33.92 12.34 9.92
N LEU A 187 -33.08 13.34 9.63
CA LEU A 187 -31.77 13.12 9.01
C LEU A 187 -30.75 12.76 10.10
N TYR A 188 -30.30 11.51 10.09
CA TYR A 188 -29.17 11.09 10.90
C TYR A 188 -27.88 11.63 10.25
N LYS A 189 -27.20 12.53 10.95
CA LYS A 189 -25.95 13.15 10.51
C LYS A 189 -24.77 12.27 10.90
N THR A 190 -23.88 12.04 9.95
CA THR A 190 -22.64 11.28 10.16
C THR A 190 -21.54 11.81 9.24
N ALA A 191 -20.33 11.28 9.32
CA ALA A 191 -19.23 11.64 8.42
C ALA A 191 -18.50 10.39 7.92
N SER A 192 -18.06 10.43 6.66
CA SER A 192 -17.13 9.44 6.12
C SER A 192 -15.71 9.94 6.27
N HIS A 193 -14.86 9.20 6.98
CA HIS A 193 -13.44 9.52 7.13
C HIS A 193 -12.56 8.90 6.03
N ARG A 194 -13.17 8.17 5.09
CA ARG A 194 -12.48 7.67 3.90
C ARG A 194 -12.17 8.82 2.96
N ASP A 195 -10.92 8.90 2.54
CA ASP A 195 -10.46 9.84 1.54
C ASP A 195 -9.48 9.12 0.59
N PHE A 196 -9.24 9.69 -0.59
CA PHE A 196 -8.41 9.07 -1.61
C PHE A 196 -7.57 10.12 -2.35
N GLY A 197 -6.29 9.79 -2.56
CA GLY A 197 -5.52 10.34 -3.66
C GLY A 197 -5.81 9.50 -4.90
N HIS A 198 -6.73 9.95 -5.75
CA HIS A 198 -7.10 9.23 -6.97
C HIS A 198 -6.61 10.03 -8.18
N PHE A 199 -5.65 9.48 -8.90
CA PHE A 199 -4.96 10.16 -9.99
C PHE A 199 -5.15 9.42 -11.32
N ALA A 200 -5.12 10.17 -12.42
CA ALA A 200 -4.89 9.62 -13.75
C ALA A 200 -3.42 9.90 -14.13
N LEU A 201 -2.64 8.86 -14.41
CA LEU A 201 -1.24 8.97 -14.84
C LEU A 201 -1.16 9.49 -16.28
N SER A 202 -1.43 10.78 -16.44
CA SER A 202 -1.55 11.44 -17.72
C SER A 202 -1.17 12.91 -17.60
N GLY A 203 -0.55 13.45 -18.65
CA GLY A 203 -0.32 14.88 -18.81
C GLY A 203 -1.55 15.64 -19.35
N ASN A 204 -2.66 14.94 -19.60
CA ASN A 204 -3.87 15.54 -20.14
C ASN A 204 -4.58 16.41 -19.10
N PRO A 205 -5.32 17.45 -19.53
CA PRO A 205 -6.15 18.24 -18.63
C PRO A 205 -7.18 17.40 -17.87
N TYR A 206 -7.63 17.93 -16.74
CA TYR A 206 -8.66 17.32 -15.91
C TYR A 206 -9.97 17.09 -16.70
N LYS A 207 -10.58 15.91 -16.54
CA LYS A 207 -11.74 15.46 -17.34
C LYS A 207 -13.08 15.51 -16.60
N ASN A 208 -13.14 16.17 -15.43
CA ASN A 208 -14.35 16.23 -14.59
C ASN A 208 -14.86 14.84 -14.17
N ASP A 209 -13.93 13.92 -13.89
CA ASP A 209 -14.19 12.53 -13.51
C ASP A 209 -13.66 12.20 -12.10
N GLY A 210 -13.19 13.22 -11.38
CA GLY A 210 -12.62 13.08 -10.04
C GLY A 210 -11.24 12.40 -9.97
N ARG A 211 -10.58 12.16 -11.12
CA ARG A 211 -9.19 11.71 -11.18
C ARG A 211 -8.27 12.91 -11.36
N ILE A 212 -7.36 13.13 -10.41
CA ILE A 212 -6.39 14.21 -10.43
C ILE A 212 -5.33 13.90 -11.51
N PRO A 213 -5.13 14.73 -12.55
CA PRO A 213 -4.08 14.47 -13.52
C PRO A 213 -2.71 14.45 -12.84
N LEU A 214 -1.87 13.46 -13.14
CA LEU A 214 -0.54 13.31 -12.55
C LEU A 214 0.47 13.01 -13.65
N SER A 215 1.49 13.85 -13.77
CA SER A 215 2.61 13.61 -14.67
C SER A 215 3.92 14.00 -14.00
N PHE A 216 4.78 13.02 -13.78
CA PHE A 216 6.11 13.28 -13.21
C PHE A 216 7.03 13.99 -14.21
N ILE A 217 6.89 13.67 -15.50
CA ILE A 217 7.69 14.27 -16.56
C ILE A 217 7.28 15.73 -16.79
N GLN A 218 5.98 16.02 -16.83
CA GLN A 218 5.47 17.39 -17.03
C GLN A 218 5.33 18.18 -15.71
N LYS A 219 5.67 17.56 -14.57
CA LYS A 219 5.56 18.14 -13.22
C LYS A 219 4.15 18.58 -12.83
N ILE A 220 3.15 17.83 -13.24
CA ILE A 220 1.73 18.09 -12.94
C ILE A 220 1.35 17.36 -11.65
N ASN A 221 0.86 18.12 -10.66
CA ASN A 221 0.33 17.64 -9.37
C ASN A 221 1.25 16.70 -8.56
N ILE A 222 2.57 16.76 -8.78
CA ILE A 222 3.56 15.97 -8.04
C ILE A 222 3.45 16.24 -6.52
N ASP A 223 3.27 17.49 -6.11
CA ASP A 223 3.19 17.83 -4.68
C ASP A 223 1.96 17.23 -4.01
N ILE A 224 0.84 17.09 -4.73
CA ILE A 224 -0.36 16.42 -4.23
C ILE A 224 -0.07 14.92 -4.06
N ALA A 225 0.50 14.27 -5.08
CA ALA A 225 0.90 12.87 -4.98
C ALA A 225 1.87 12.64 -3.82
N LYS A 226 2.90 13.48 -3.69
CA LYS A 226 3.86 13.46 -2.58
C LYS A 226 3.18 13.61 -1.22
N ALA A 227 2.25 14.56 -1.08
CA ALA A 227 1.49 14.75 0.15
C ALA A 227 0.64 13.51 0.48
N CYS A 228 -0.02 12.90 -0.53
CA CYS A 228 -0.76 11.65 -0.36
C CYS A 228 0.15 10.49 0.06
N ALA A 229 1.34 10.33 -0.53
CA ALA A 229 2.31 9.30 -0.11
C ALA A 229 2.70 9.45 1.37
N LYS A 230 3.04 10.68 1.79
CA LYS A 230 3.41 10.95 3.17
C LYS A 230 2.24 10.75 4.13
N ALA A 231 1.04 11.15 3.73
CA ALA A 231 -0.18 11.03 4.53
C ALA A 231 -0.58 9.57 4.71
N THR A 232 -0.58 8.78 3.63
CA THR A 232 -0.98 7.38 3.73
C THR A 232 -0.03 6.58 4.60
N GLY A 233 1.26 6.93 4.69
CA GLY A 233 2.21 6.26 5.60
C GLY A 233 2.26 6.83 7.02
N ALA A 234 1.46 7.86 7.34
CA ALA A 234 1.51 8.55 8.62
C ALA A 234 0.79 7.74 9.72
N PHE A 235 1.47 6.72 10.24
CA PHE A 235 0.96 5.87 11.31
C PHE A 235 0.40 6.73 12.46
N PRO A 236 -0.88 6.57 12.84
CA PRO A 236 -1.55 7.49 13.76
C PRO A 236 -0.79 7.64 15.08
N VAL A 237 -0.62 8.90 15.53
CA VAL A 237 0.17 9.29 16.71
C VAL A 237 1.69 9.05 16.57
N GLY A 238 2.09 7.96 15.91
CA GLY A 238 3.48 7.58 15.68
C GLY A 238 4.23 8.55 14.77
N LEU A 239 3.66 8.85 13.60
CA LEU A 239 4.23 9.72 12.58
C LEU A 239 3.33 10.93 12.32
N ALA A 240 3.92 12.01 11.84
CA ALA A 240 3.22 13.28 11.67
C ALA A 240 2.08 13.18 10.62
N ALA A 241 0.88 13.59 11.02
CA ALA A 241 -0.24 13.79 10.11
C ALA A 241 0.11 14.83 9.03
N ARG A 242 -0.50 14.70 7.85
CA ARG A 242 -0.17 15.53 6.70
C ARG A 242 -1.39 16.29 6.20
N GLU A 243 -1.20 17.58 6.02
CA GLU A 243 -2.16 18.41 5.31
C GLU A 243 -2.06 18.13 3.81
N ILE A 244 -3.21 18.02 3.14
CA ILE A 244 -3.31 17.84 1.70
C ILE A 244 -4.26 18.91 1.16
N VAL A 245 -3.74 19.76 0.28
CA VAL A 245 -4.51 20.79 -0.42
C VAL A 245 -4.78 20.32 -1.84
N ARG A 246 -6.06 20.20 -2.20
CA ARG A 246 -6.50 19.76 -3.54
C ARG A 246 -7.45 20.77 -4.14
N ASP A 247 -7.64 20.69 -5.45
CA ASP A 247 -8.76 21.35 -6.11
C ASP A 247 -10.10 20.79 -5.59
N LYS A 248 -11.02 21.68 -5.21
CA LYS A 248 -12.31 21.29 -4.63
C LYS A 248 -13.12 20.42 -5.59
N GLN A 249 -13.15 20.79 -6.87
CA GLN A 249 -13.92 20.07 -7.87
C GLN A 249 -13.37 18.65 -8.05
N GLN A 250 -12.04 18.50 -8.12
CA GLN A 250 -11.40 17.18 -8.22
C GLN A 250 -11.76 16.23 -7.06
N VAL A 251 -11.92 16.76 -5.85
CA VAL A 251 -12.31 15.96 -4.68
C VAL A 251 -13.77 15.52 -4.76
N PHE A 252 -14.70 16.43 -5.07
CA PHE A 252 -16.14 16.14 -5.00
C PHE A 252 -16.75 15.57 -6.29
N ASP A 253 -16.03 15.61 -7.41
CA ASP A 253 -16.36 14.86 -8.63
C ASP A 253 -15.98 13.37 -8.49
N ASN A 254 -15.13 13.02 -7.51
CA ASN A 254 -14.67 11.66 -7.30
C ASN A 254 -15.80 10.75 -6.77
N PRO A 255 -16.15 9.66 -7.49
CA PRO A 255 -17.30 8.82 -7.16
C PRO A 255 -17.11 7.98 -5.89
N PHE A 256 -15.87 7.84 -5.41
CA PHE A 256 -15.53 7.11 -4.18
C PHE A 256 -15.49 8.03 -2.95
N ILE A 257 -15.38 9.34 -3.16
CA ILE A 257 -15.42 10.37 -2.12
C ILE A 257 -16.84 10.90 -1.96
N ASN A 258 -17.47 11.35 -3.06
CA ASN A 258 -18.84 11.85 -3.10
C ASN A 258 -19.79 10.72 -3.53
N LEU A 259 -20.30 9.99 -2.54
CA LEU A 259 -21.17 8.83 -2.78
C LEU A 259 -22.55 9.24 -3.33
N ILE A 260 -23.00 10.46 -3.05
CA ILE A 260 -24.31 10.98 -3.51
C ILE A 260 -24.29 11.17 -5.03
N ASN A 261 -23.22 11.69 -5.61
CA ASN A 261 -23.11 11.86 -7.07
C ASN A 261 -23.30 10.54 -7.83
N THR A 262 -22.71 9.45 -7.34
CA THR A 262 -22.85 8.11 -7.94
C THR A 262 -24.29 7.61 -7.85
N ILE A 263 -24.91 7.82 -6.69
CA ILE A 263 -26.30 7.46 -6.43
C ILE A 263 -27.26 8.24 -7.35
N GLU A 264 -27.08 9.56 -7.48
CA GLU A 264 -27.89 10.41 -8.38
C GLU A 264 -27.78 9.99 -9.85
N LYS A 265 -26.56 9.68 -10.34
CA LYS A 265 -26.35 9.22 -11.73
C LYS A 265 -27.08 7.90 -12.01
N ASN A 266 -27.06 6.96 -11.07
CA ASN A 266 -27.75 5.68 -11.20
C ASN A 266 -29.27 5.82 -11.09
N TYR A 267 -29.77 6.77 -10.29
CA TYR A 267 -31.22 7.04 -10.16
C TYR A 267 -31.83 7.65 -11.41
N ASN A 268 -31.14 8.58 -12.08
CA ASN A 268 -31.64 9.18 -13.32
C ASN A 268 -31.83 8.16 -14.46
N GLN A 269 -31.32 6.93 -14.32
CA GLN A 269 -31.50 5.84 -15.27
C GLN A 269 -32.64 4.87 -14.91
N ASN A 270 -33.08 4.81 -13.64
CA ASN A 270 -34.09 3.87 -13.15
C ASN A 270 -35.14 4.61 -12.28
N GLU A 271 -36.29 4.95 -12.87
CA GLU A 271 -37.41 5.68 -12.27
C GLU A 271 -37.95 5.05 -10.96
N ALA A 272 -37.34 5.38 -9.81
CA ALA A 272 -37.77 4.96 -8.46
C ALA A 272 -37.96 6.18 -7.52
N PRO A 273 -38.81 6.08 -6.48
CA PRO A 273 -39.55 7.22 -5.90
C PRO A 273 -38.78 7.96 -4.80
N VAL A 274 -37.53 8.35 -5.05
CA VAL A 274 -36.83 9.27 -4.13
C VAL A 274 -37.04 10.68 -4.62
N ASN A 275 -37.72 11.51 -3.82
CA ASN A 275 -37.99 12.90 -4.16
C ASN A 275 -36.66 13.67 -4.17
N SER A 276 -36.09 13.91 -5.36
CA SER A 276 -34.75 14.46 -5.59
C SER A 276 -34.54 15.85 -4.96
N SER A 277 -35.61 16.62 -4.79
CA SER A 277 -35.59 17.92 -4.10
C SER A 277 -35.24 17.78 -2.60
N VAL A 278 -35.66 16.68 -1.96
CA VAL A 278 -35.46 16.45 -0.53
C VAL A 278 -34.02 16.05 -0.19
N LEU A 279 -33.35 15.30 -1.08
CA LEU A 279 -31.95 14.93 -0.92
C LEU A 279 -31.00 16.12 -1.20
N LYS A 280 -31.32 16.94 -2.21
CA LYS A 280 -30.48 18.09 -2.59
C LYS A 280 -30.53 19.24 -1.59
N ASP A 281 -31.72 19.59 -1.10
CA ASP A 281 -31.88 20.80 -0.27
C ASP A 281 -31.62 20.56 1.23
N LYS A 282 -31.42 19.30 1.66
CA LYS A 282 -31.26 18.95 3.07
C LYS A 282 -30.07 18.04 3.41
N SER A 283 -29.23 17.64 2.44
CA SER A 283 -28.05 16.85 2.78
C SER A 283 -26.94 17.72 3.37
N TYR A 284 -26.28 17.22 4.42
CA TYR A 284 -25.18 17.95 5.06
C TYR A 284 -23.95 18.11 4.13
N LEU A 285 -23.84 17.27 3.09
CA LEU A 285 -22.87 17.46 2.01
C LEU A 285 -23.21 18.70 1.16
N SER A 286 -24.48 18.91 0.83
CA SER A 286 -24.95 20.11 0.11
C SER A 286 -24.68 21.39 0.91
N GLU A 287 -24.90 21.34 2.23
CA GLU A 287 -24.51 22.44 3.14
C GLU A 287 -23.00 22.71 3.08
N LEU A 288 -22.16 21.68 3.17
CA LEU A 288 -20.69 21.84 3.06
C LEU A 288 -20.30 22.47 1.70
N LEU A 289 -20.84 21.97 0.60
CA LEU A 289 -20.54 22.50 -0.74
C LEU A 289 -20.97 23.95 -0.90
N THR A 290 -22.09 24.34 -0.26
CA THR A 290 -22.55 25.73 -0.21
C THR A 290 -21.58 26.62 0.57
N HIS A 291 -21.08 26.16 1.72
CA HIS A 291 -20.06 26.90 2.48
C HIS A 291 -18.75 27.05 1.69
N LEU A 292 -18.39 26.04 0.90
CA LEU A 292 -17.21 26.03 0.05
C LEU A 292 -17.45 26.66 -1.34
N GLN A 293 -18.59 27.32 -1.58
CA GLN A 293 -18.95 27.80 -2.92
C GLN A 293 -17.91 28.76 -3.52
N ASN A 294 -17.30 29.60 -2.70
CA ASN A 294 -16.28 30.59 -3.09
C ASN A 294 -14.84 30.08 -2.96
N GLU A 295 -14.66 28.81 -2.57
CA GLU A 295 -13.35 28.20 -2.39
C GLU A 295 -13.00 27.33 -3.60
N ASP A 296 -11.84 27.55 -4.21
CA ASP A 296 -11.35 26.67 -5.29
C ASP A 296 -10.56 25.47 -4.74
N LYS A 297 -10.15 25.54 -3.47
CA LYS A 297 -9.33 24.51 -2.82
C LYS A 297 -10.10 23.85 -1.67
N TYR A 298 -9.75 22.59 -1.44
CA TYR A 298 -10.21 21.81 -0.31
C TYR A 298 -9.01 21.21 0.41
N THR A 299 -8.87 21.55 1.69
CA THR A 299 -7.76 21.14 2.55
C THR A 299 -8.23 20.09 3.54
N THR A 300 -7.52 18.97 3.62
CA THR A 300 -7.78 17.93 4.62
C THR A 300 -6.54 17.60 5.43
N LEU A 301 -6.73 17.29 6.72
CA LEU A 301 -5.68 16.75 7.58
C LEU A 301 -5.79 15.23 7.62
N ASN A 302 -4.73 14.55 7.17
CA ASN A 302 -4.78 13.11 6.91
C ASN A 302 -3.74 12.34 7.70
N VAL A 303 -4.11 11.12 8.06
CA VAL A 303 -3.23 10.08 8.63
C VAL A 303 -3.32 8.81 7.77
N ASP A 304 -2.65 7.74 8.21
CA ASP A 304 -2.55 6.49 7.48
C ASP A 304 -3.91 6.00 6.93
N GLY A 305 -3.96 5.74 5.62
CA GLY A 305 -5.15 5.26 4.93
C GLY A 305 -5.59 3.86 5.37
N GLY A 306 -4.67 3.07 5.90
CA GLY A 306 -4.92 1.74 6.46
C GLY A 306 -5.83 1.73 7.68
N LEU A 307 -6.05 2.89 8.32
CA LEU A 307 -7.06 3.03 9.38
C LEU A 307 -8.49 2.85 8.88
N MET A 308 -8.77 3.19 7.62
CA MET A 308 -10.13 3.13 7.06
C MET A 308 -10.26 2.06 5.99
N ASN A 309 -9.20 1.83 5.21
CA ASN A 309 -9.16 0.80 4.19
C ASN A 309 -7.71 0.39 3.92
N ASN A 310 -7.26 -0.71 4.54
CA ASN A 310 -5.90 -1.22 4.41
C ASN A 310 -5.65 -1.99 3.09
N GLU A 311 -6.72 -2.43 2.43
CA GLU A 311 -6.70 -3.23 1.21
C GLU A 311 -7.82 -2.73 0.28
N PRO A 312 -7.55 -1.72 -0.57
CA PRO A 312 -8.57 -1.12 -1.45
C PRO A 312 -8.99 -2.01 -2.62
N PHE A 313 -9.00 -3.34 -2.43
CA PHE A 313 -9.32 -4.37 -3.40
C PHE A 313 -10.64 -4.10 -4.14
N GLU A 314 -11.73 -3.84 -3.42
CA GLU A 314 -13.05 -3.61 -4.04
C GLU A 314 -13.08 -2.36 -4.93
N ILE A 315 -12.38 -1.29 -4.52
CA ILE A 315 -12.32 -0.05 -5.32
C ILE A 315 -11.51 -0.30 -6.59
N ILE A 316 -10.38 -1.00 -6.46
CA ILE A 316 -9.54 -1.38 -7.59
C ILE A 316 -10.32 -2.27 -8.56
N ARG A 317 -11.08 -3.24 -8.04
CA ARG A 317 -11.97 -4.08 -8.83
C ARG A 317 -13.02 -3.28 -9.57
N ASP A 318 -13.69 -2.37 -8.89
CA ASP A 318 -14.72 -1.54 -9.49
C ASP A 318 -14.16 -0.64 -10.60
N VAL A 319 -12.96 -0.08 -10.44
CA VAL A 319 -12.30 0.69 -11.50
C VAL A 319 -11.94 -0.21 -12.68
N LEU A 320 -11.35 -1.37 -12.41
CA LEU A 320 -10.92 -2.33 -13.44
C LEU A 320 -12.12 -2.79 -14.28
N LEU A 321 -13.21 -3.22 -13.65
CA LEU A 321 -14.43 -3.64 -14.33
C LEU A 321 -15.07 -2.51 -15.16
N ARG A 322 -15.03 -1.26 -14.67
CA ARG A 322 -15.52 -0.10 -15.45
C ARG A 322 -14.68 0.16 -16.69
N LYS A 323 -13.35 0.00 -16.61
CA LYS A 323 -12.45 0.20 -17.75
C LYS A 323 -12.58 -0.91 -18.80
N THR A 324 -12.77 -2.16 -18.36
CA THR A 324 -12.88 -3.31 -19.26
C THR A 324 -14.30 -3.55 -19.78
N GLY A 325 -15.32 -2.97 -19.11
CA GLY A 325 -16.73 -3.28 -19.38
C GLY A 325 -17.15 -4.69 -18.96
N GLU A 326 -16.29 -5.39 -18.22
CA GLU A 326 -16.52 -6.75 -17.73
C GLU A 326 -17.49 -6.74 -16.53
N ASN A 327 -18.34 -7.76 -16.43
CA ASN A 327 -19.20 -7.96 -15.27
C ASN A 327 -18.56 -8.91 -14.24
N LYS A 328 -19.00 -8.88 -12.98
CA LYS A 328 -18.42 -9.70 -11.91
C LYS A 328 -18.48 -11.22 -12.19
N PRO A 329 -19.58 -11.80 -12.73
CA PRO A 329 -19.62 -13.22 -13.11
C PRO A 329 -18.56 -13.63 -14.14
N ASP A 330 -18.44 -12.91 -15.25
CA ASP A 330 -17.47 -13.23 -16.32
C ASP A 330 -16.03 -13.04 -15.83
N ASN A 331 -15.79 -12.04 -14.99
CA ASN A 331 -14.50 -11.80 -14.31
C ASN A 331 -14.06 -12.95 -13.39
N ASN A 332 -15.00 -13.75 -12.88
CA ASN A 332 -14.70 -14.91 -12.04
C ASN A 332 -14.52 -16.21 -12.83
N ASP A 333 -14.77 -16.21 -14.14
CA ASP A 333 -14.78 -17.40 -14.99
C ASP A 333 -13.52 -17.46 -15.85
N TYR A 334 -12.71 -18.53 -15.70
CA TYR A 334 -11.50 -18.75 -16.49
C TYR A 334 -11.73 -18.58 -18.01
N ASP A 335 -12.87 -19.06 -18.51
CA ASP A 335 -13.14 -19.09 -19.96
C ASP A 335 -13.49 -17.72 -20.55
N LYS A 336 -13.86 -16.76 -19.70
CA LYS A 336 -14.36 -15.44 -20.12
C LYS A 336 -13.57 -14.28 -19.56
N CYS A 337 -12.81 -14.49 -18.49
CA CYS A 337 -12.14 -13.43 -17.78
C CYS A 337 -11.20 -12.65 -18.71
N ARG A 338 -11.23 -11.34 -18.56
CA ARG A 338 -10.36 -10.41 -19.28
C ARG A 338 -9.54 -9.57 -18.32
N SER A 339 -9.80 -9.67 -17.03
CA SER A 339 -9.11 -8.92 -16.03
C SER A 339 -8.96 -9.66 -14.71
N SER A 340 -7.91 -9.35 -13.97
CA SER A 340 -7.70 -9.85 -12.61
C SER A 340 -7.04 -8.80 -11.75
N ILE A 341 -7.14 -9.00 -10.44
CA ILE A 341 -6.42 -8.20 -9.45
C ILE A 341 -5.27 -9.04 -8.90
N LEU A 342 -4.09 -8.44 -8.87
CA LEU A 342 -2.94 -8.96 -8.16
C LEU A 342 -2.77 -8.18 -6.86
N MET A 343 -3.06 -8.82 -5.74
CA MET A 343 -2.85 -8.27 -4.41
C MET A 343 -1.47 -8.66 -3.88
N ILE A 344 -0.75 -7.69 -3.33
CA ILE A 344 0.53 -7.91 -2.64
C ILE A 344 0.31 -7.53 -1.18
N ASP A 345 0.44 -8.50 -0.29
CA ASP A 345 0.19 -8.31 1.12
C ASP A 345 1.31 -8.92 1.96
N PRO A 346 2.21 -8.09 2.55
CA PRO A 346 3.23 -8.58 3.47
C PRO A 346 2.67 -9.12 4.79
N PHE A 347 1.45 -8.72 5.18
CA PHE A 347 0.81 -9.14 6.42
C PHE A 347 -0.60 -9.68 6.14
N PRO A 348 -0.71 -10.78 5.37
CA PRO A 348 -1.99 -11.43 5.16
C PRO A 348 -2.58 -11.80 6.51
N CYS A 349 -3.90 -11.67 6.65
CA CYS A 349 -4.61 -11.93 7.91
C CYS A 349 -4.12 -13.24 8.55
N GLU A 350 -3.27 -13.11 9.58
CA GLU A 350 -2.75 -14.26 10.30
C GLU A 350 -3.89 -14.93 11.05
N PRO A 351 -3.86 -16.28 11.19
CA PRO A 351 -4.86 -16.96 11.99
C PRO A 351 -4.89 -16.32 13.40
N PRO A 352 -6.09 -16.03 13.94
CA PRO A 352 -6.19 -15.41 15.25
C PRO A 352 -5.44 -16.27 16.28
N ALA A 353 -4.59 -15.62 17.09
CA ALA A 353 -3.75 -16.31 18.06
C ALA A 353 -4.59 -17.25 18.93
N THR A 354 -4.18 -18.52 19.03
CA THR A 354 -4.87 -19.55 19.82
C THR A 354 -4.83 -19.24 21.31
N ASP A 355 -3.76 -18.57 21.77
CA ASP A 355 -3.58 -18.12 23.15
C ASP A 355 -3.82 -16.61 23.27
N PHE A 356 -5.06 -16.22 23.59
CA PHE A 356 -5.40 -14.81 23.76
C PHE A 356 -4.92 -14.27 25.13
N ASN A 357 -3.94 -13.36 25.12
CA ASN A 357 -3.43 -12.73 26.35
C ASN A 357 -4.50 -11.85 27.05
N ASN A 358 -5.14 -12.36 28.08
CA ASN A 358 -6.20 -11.68 28.84
C ASN A 358 -5.73 -10.54 29.76
N SER A 359 -4.48 -10.07 29.66
CA SER A 359 -3.99 -8.96 30.46
C SER A 359 -4.84 -7.70 30.26
N SER A 360 -5.38 -7.18 31.35
CA SER A 360 -6.23 -5.97 31.39
C SER A 360 -5.43 -4.67 31.55
N GLY A 361 -4.11 -4.71 31.34
CA GLY A 361 -3.29 -3.50 31.32
C GLY A 361 -3.66 -2.55 30.17
N LEU A 362 -3.75 -1.25 30.45
CA LEU A 362 -4.18 -0.23 29.49
C LEU A 362 -3.42 -0.30 28.15
N THR A 363 -2.11 -0.49 28.18
CA THR A 363 -1.28 -0.65 26.97
C THR A 363 -1.69 -1.87 26.14
N ASN A 364 -1.97 -3.01 26.78
CA ASN A 364 -2.41 -4.21 26.07
C ASN A 364 -3.80 -4.01 25.46
N ILE A 365 -4.72 -3.34 26.16
CA ILE A 365 -6.05 -3.01 25.65
C ILE A 365 -5.95 -2.10 24.44
N VAL A 366 -5.14 -1.03 24.48
CA VAL A 366 -4.94 -0.12 23.35
C VAL A 366 -4.40 -0.86 22.13
N THR A 367 -3.34 -1.65 22.28
CA THR A 367 -2.77 -2.45 21.18
C THR A 367 -3.77 -3.43 20.60
N LYS A 368 -4.49 -4.16 21.46
CA LYS A 368 -5.52 -5.12 21.03
C LYS A 368 -6.72 -4.47 20.38
N THR A 369 -7.12 -3.28 20.84
CA THR A 369 -8.22 -2.52 20.25
C THR A 369 -7.85 -2.07 18.84
N PHE A 370 -6.62 -1.59 18.64
CA PHE A 370 -6.11 -1.24 17.31
C PHE A 370 -6.05 -2.46 16.38
N GLY A 371 -5.56 -3.60 16.89
CA GLY A 371 -5.56 -4.88 16.17
C GLY A 371 -6.97 -5.35 15.79
N ALA A 372 -7.93 -5.26 16.73
CA ALA A 372 -9.33 -5.60 16.50
C ALA A 372 -10.00 -4.68 15.47
N MET A 373 -9.75 -3.37 15.54
CA MET A 373 -10.24 -2.40 14.55
C MET A 373 -9.71 -2.74 13.16
N ARG A 374 -8.40 -3.00 13.03
CA ARG A 374 -7.79 -3.43 11.75
C ARG A 374 -8.43 -4.72 11.25
N GLY A 375 -8.51 -5.77 12.08
CA GLY A 375 -9.10 -7.06 11.69
C GLY A 375 -10.56 -6.95 11.25
N GLN A 376 -11.37 -6.14 11.94
CA GLN A 376 -12.77 -5.91 11.58
C GLN A 376 -12.93 -5.17 10.25
N LEU A 377 -12.01 -4.27 9.90
CA LEU A 377 -12.02 -3.55 8.61
C LEU A 377 -11.62 -4.44 7.43
N LEU A 378 -10.84 -5.50 7.69
CA LEU A 378 -10.47 -6.51 6.70
C LEU A 378 -11.60 -7.52 6.46
N PHE A 379 -12.43 -7.79 7.47
CA PHE A 379 -13.49 -8.78 7.38
C PHE A 379 -14.72 -8.27 6.62
N LYS A 380 -14.94 -8.81 5.41
CA LYS A 380 -16.14 -8.55 4.59
C LYS A 380 -16.97 -9.84 4.43
N PRO A 381 -18.11 -9.97 5.14
CA PRO A 381 -18.93 -11.18 5.13
C PRO A 381 -19.36 -11.64 3.72
N GLU A 382 -19.60 -10.68 2.81
CA GLU A 382 -20.09 -10.92 1.44
C GLU A 382 -19.04 -11.57 0.51
N ASP A 383 -17.78 -11.59 0.91
CA ASP A 383 -16.67 -12.16 0.12
C ASP A 383 -16.34 -13.61 0.48
N ILE A 384 -16.89 -14.12 1.59
CA ILE A 384 -16.60 -15.47 2.11
C ILE A 384 -17.08 -16.55 1.14
N GLU A 385 -18.34 -16.48 0.71
CA GLU A 385 -18.92 -17.48 -0.22
C GLU A 385 -18.16 -17.52 -1.55
N LYS A 386 -17.73 -16.35 -2.05
CA LYS A 386 -16.97 -16.21 -3.31
C LYS A 386 -15.49 -16.56 -3.17
N ALA A 387 -14.93 -16.55 -1.95
CA ALA A 387 -13.53 -16.92 -1.68
C ALA A 387 -13.34 -18.43 -1.64
N LEU A 388 -14.42 -19.18 -1.46
CA LEU A 388 -14.42 -20.64 -1.45
C LEU A 388 -14.64 -21.25 -2.85
N ASP A 389 -14.88 -20.43 -3.88
CA ASP A 389 -15.01 -20.90 -5.26
C ASP A 389 -13.62 -21.15 -5.89
N PRO A 390 -13.26 -22.42 -6.20
CA PRO A 390 -11.96 -22.76 -6.79
C PRO A 390 -11.78 -22.22 -8.22
N LYS A 391 -12.84 -21.71 -8.88
CA LYS A 391 -12.75 -21.14 -10.22
C LYS A 391 -12.41 -19.65 -10.26
N ASN A 392 -12.31 -19.00 -9.11
CA ASN A 392 -12.26 -17.55 -9.03
C ASN A 392 -10.90 -16.96 -9.46
N ILE A 393 -10.76 -16.65 -10.76
CA ILE A 393 -9.59 -15.98 -11.35
C ILE A 393 -9.54 -14.46 -11.11
N SER A 394 -10.61 -13.87 -10.57
CA SER A 394 -10.68 -12.40 -10.42
C SER A 394 -9.60 -11.82 -9.49
N ARG A 395 -9.00 -12.66 -8.65
CA ARG A 395 -8.07 -12.23 -7.61
C ARG A 395 -6.95 -13.23 -7.37
N PHE A 396 -5.78 -12.65 -7.15
CA PHE A 396 -4.56 -13.35 -6.85
C PHE A 396 -3.86 -12.65 -5.69
N LEU A 397 -3.08 -13.41 -4.92
CA LEU A 397 -2.44 -12.92 -3.71
C LEU A 397 -0.99 -13.38 -3.66
N ILE A 398 -0.06 -12.42 -3.56
CA ILE A 398 1.35 -12.64 -3.26
C ILE A 398 1.56 -12.32 -1.78
N VAL A 399 2.04 -13.31 -1.03
CA VAL A 399 2.37 -13.20 0.40
C VAL A 399 3.79 -13.69 0.66
N PRO A 400 4.43 -13.20 1.74
CA PRO A 400 5.74 -13.68 2.12
C PRO A 400 5.72 -15.18 2.45
N GLU A 401 6.61 -15.92 1.80
CA GLU A 401 6.85 -17.33 2.09
C GLU A 401 8.34 -17.64 1.95
N ARG A 402 8.92 -18.32 2.94
CA ARG A 402 10.30 -18.84 2.87
C ARG A 402 10.35 -20.27 3.40
N ASN A 403 11.32 -21.04 2.91
CA ASN A 403 11.61 -22.36 3.42
C ASN A 403 12.79 -22.30 4.39
N GLU A 404 12.64 -22.87 5.58
CA GLU A 404 13.69 -23.03 6.59
C GLU A 404 13.71 -24.49 7.05
N ASP A 405 14.81 -25.20 6.81
CA ASP A 405 15.00 -26.62 7.17
C ASP A 405 13.84 -27.54 6.73
N GLY A 406 13.27 -27.29 5.55
CA GLY A 406 12.16 -28.07 4.99
C GLY A 406 10.78 -27.65 5.50
N GLN A 407 10.68 -26.67 6.40
CA GLN A 407 9.42 -26.08 6.85
C GLN A 407 9.12 -24.80 6.06
N ASN A 408 7.88 -24.68 5.58
CA ASN A 408 7.41 -23.44 4.96
C ASN A 408 6.91 -22.49 6.06
N ILE A 409 7.53 -21.31 6.12
CA ILE A 409 7.15 -20.22 7.00
C ILE A 409 6.50 -19.15 6.12
N ALA A 410 5.32 -18.68 6.51
CA ALA A 410 4.55 -17.69 5.76
C ALA A 410 4.12 -16.52 6.66
N GLY A 411 3.65 -15.44 6.04
CA GLY A 411 3.11 -14.27 6.74
C GLY A 411 4.20 -13.44 7.43
N SER A 412 3.87 -12.80 8.56
CA SER A 412 4.79 -11.86 9.22
C SER A 412 6.07 -12.54 9.72
N MET A 413 6.03 -13.84 10.02
CA MET A 413 7.18 -14.63 10.45
C MET A 413 8.15 -15.00 9.31
N ALA A 414 7.70 -14.85 8.05
CA ALA A 414 8.54 -15.09 6.89
C ALA A 414 9.42 -13.88 6.52
N ILE A 415 9.15 -12.71 7.11
CA ILE A 415 9.86 -11.46 6.84
C ILE A 415 10.45 -10.85 8.11
N ALA A 416 11.65 -10.29 8.03
CA ALA A 416 12.35 -9.71 9.17
C ALA A 416 11.70 -8.40 9.66
N CYS A 417 11.16 -7.61 8.73
CA CYS A 417 10.42 -6.38 9.05
C CYS A 417 9.08 -6.66 9.73
N GLY A 418 8.59 -7.90 9.73
CA GLY A 418 7.36 -8.29 10.44
C GLY A 418 7.44 -8.15 11.95
N SER A 419 8.66 -8.15 12.50
CA SER A 419 8.88 -7.90 13.92
C SER A 419 8.32 -6.54 14.39
N PHE A 420 7.93 -6.51 15.65
CA PHE A 420 7.38 -5.36 16.36
C PHE A 420 6.17 -4.74 15.64
N GLY A 421 5.28 -5.58 15.11
CA GLY A 421 4.07 -5.16 14.40
C GLY A 421 4.36 -4.47 13.07
N GLY A 422 5.43 -4.86 12.38
CA GLY A 422 5.82 -4.29 11.09
C GLY A 422 6.81 -3.12 11.18
N PHE A 423 7.31 -2.77 12.37
CA PHE A 423 8.30 -1.70 12.57
C PHE A 423 9.76 -2.21 12.56
N GLY A 424 9.97 -3.52 12.54
CA GLY A 424 11.29 -4.14 12.59
C GLY A 424 12.28 -3.60 11.56
N GLY A 425 11.79 -3.25 10.37
CA GLY A 425 12.61 -2.71 9.30
C GLY A 425 13.33 -1.41 9.67
N PHE A 426 12.91 -0.65 10.68
CA PHE A 426 13.63 0.55 11.10
C PHE A 426 14.86 0.27 11.99
N PHE A 427 14.96 -0.93 12.55
CA PHE A 427 16.03 -1.31 13.48
C PHE A 427 17.36 -1.63 12.80
N ASP A 428 17.30 -2.24 11.61
CA ASP A 428 18.49 -2.61 10.86
C ASP A 428 18.21 -2.72 9.36
N LYS A 429 19.14 -2.24 8.54
CA LYS A 429 19.05 -2.35 7.08
C LYS A 429 18.99 -3.78 6.58
N SER A 430 19.69 -4.71 7.24
CA SER A 430 19.70 -6.13 6.84
C SER A 430 18.30 -6.74 6.82
N PHE A 431 17.36 -6.24 7.64
CA PHE A 431 15.98 -6.73 7.65
C PHE A 431 15.24 -6.30 6.37
N ARG A 432 15.41 -5.05 5.97
CA ARG A 432 14.82 -4.50 4.73
C ARG A 432 15.45 -5.12 3.49
N VAL A 433 16.76 -5.34 3.52
CA VAL A 433 17.51 -6.04 2.45
C VAL A 433 16.96 -7.45 2.26
N HIS A 434 16.86 -8.23 3.34
CA HIS A 434 16.30 -9.58 3.30
C HIS A 434 14.90 -9.59 2.67
N ASP A 435 14.00 -8.74 3.17
CA ASP A 435 12.61 -8.74 2.76
C ASP A 435 12.41 -8.30 1.31
N TYR A 436 13.23 -7.35 0.82
CA TYR A 436 13.22 -6.95 -0.59
C TYR A 436 13.56 -8.12 -1.52
N PHE A 437 14.63 -8.86 -1.24
CA PHE A 437 15.01 -10.02 -2.06
C PHE A 437 14.05 -11.19 -1.89
N LEU A 438 13.45 -11.36 -0.71
CA LEU A 438 12.36 -12.33 -0.53
C LEU A 438 11.15 -11.96 -1.38
N GLY A 439 10.77 -10.68 -1.45
CA GLY A 439 9.71 -10.18 -2.32
C GLY A 439 9.98 -10.49 -3.80
N ARG A 440 11.20 -10.24 -4.27
CA ARG A 440 11.63 -10.62 -5.63
C ARG A 440 11.48 -12.13 -5.87
N ARG A 441 11.95 -12.97 -4.94
CA ARG A 441 11.84 -14.43 -5.04
C ARG A 441 10.40 -14.92 -5.04
N ASN A 442 9.57 -14.41 -4.13
CA ASN A 442 8.17 -14.79 -4.08
C ASN A 442 7.43 -14.36 -5.34
N CYS A 443 7.69 -13.17 -5.88
CA CYS A 443 7.13 -12.75 -7.16
C CYS A 443 7.54 -13.68 -8.30
N GLN A 444 8.83 -14.03 -8.40
CA GLN A 444 9.31 -14.99 -9.40
C GLN A 444 8.55 -16.31 -9.35
N TYR A 445 8.48 -16.92 -8.16
CA TYR A 445 7.79 -18.20 -7.99
C TYR A 445 6.29 -18.07 -8.25
N PHE A 446 5.68 -16.97 -7.81
CA PHE A 446 4.27 -16.69 -7.99
C PHE A 446 3.88 -16.56 -9.47
N LEU A 447 4.63 -15.79 -10.27
CA LEU A 447 4.38 -15.66 -11.72
C LEU A 447 4.56 -16.99 -12.45
N GLN A 448 5.48 -17.84 -11.97
CA GLN A 448 5.79 -19.12 -12.57
C GLN A 448 4.76 -20.22 -12.25
N GLU A 449 4.15 -20.20 -11.07
CA GLU A 449 3.35 -21.35 -10.58
C GLU A 449 1.91 -21.01 -10.17
N TRP A 450 1.61 -19.75 -9.84
CA TRP A 450 0.34 -19.37 -9.21
C TRP A 450 -0.47 -18.36 -10.02
N PHE A 451 0.17 -17.37 -10.65
CA PHE A 451 -0.50 -16.42 -11.54
C PHE A 451 -0.83 -17.04 -12.89
N THR A 452 -1.78 -17.98 -12.88
CA THR A 452 -1.99 -18.92 -13.97
C THR A 452 -3.47 -19.14 -14.28
N ILE A 453 -3.74 -19.66 -15.48
CA ILE A 453 -5.05 -20.07 -15.97
C ILE A 453 -5.01 -21.53 -16.43
N PRO A 454 -6.08 -22.35 -16.23
CA PRO A 454 -6.10 -23.73 -16.71
C PRO A 454 -5.76 -23.84 -18.20
N ALA A 455 -4.91 -24.81 -18.56
CA ALA A 455 -4.46 -24.97 -19.94
C ALA A 455 -5.56 -25.46 -20.91
N ASP A 456 -6.65 -25.99 -20.38
CA ASP A 456 -7.85 -26.42 -21.11
C ASP A 456 -8.93 -25.32 -21.21
N THR A 457 -8.61 -24.08 -20.81
CA THR A 457 -9.52 -22.94 -20.97
C THR A 457 -9.90 -22.71 -22.43
N THR A 458 -11.13 -22.23 -22.65
CA THR A 458 -11.62 -21.77 -23.96
C THR A 458 -11.37 -20.28 -24.21
N ASN A 459 -10.72 -19.59 -23.27
CA ASN A 459 -10.46 -18.16 -23.33
C ASN A 459 -9.53 -17.79 -24.52
N PRO A 460 -10.00 -17.00 -25.50
CA PRO A 460 -9.25 -16.71 -26.73
C PRO A 460 -7.94 -15.96 -26.48
N ILE A 461 -7.80 -15.23 -25.37
CA ILE A 461 -6.57 -14.54 -24.98
C ILE A 461 -5.43 -15.56 -24.85
N PHE A 462 -5.71 -16.74 -24.32
CA PHE A 462 -4.69 -17.76 -24.08
C PHE A 462 -4.65 -18.78 -25.20
N THR A 463 -5.80 -19.26 -25.71
CA THR A 463 -5.82 -20.30 -26.75
C THR A 463 -5.20 -19.86 -28.08
N GLN A 464 -5.30 -18.57 -28.42
CA GLN A 464 -4.76 -18.04 -29.69
C GLN A 464 -3.33 -17.53 -29.59
N ASN A 465 -2.85 -17.26 -28.37
CA ASN A 465 -1.56 -16.59 -28.16
C ASN A 465 -0.52 -17.47 -27.44
N TYR A 466 -0.86 -18.72 -27.11
CA TYR A 466 0.07 -19.78 -26.71
C TYR A 466 0.26 -20.80 -27.82
N SER A 467 1.50 -20.92 -28.30
CA SER A 467 1.88 -22.04 -29.19
C SER A 467 2.10 -23.33 -28.38
N PRO A 468 2.10 -24.51 -29.03
CA PRO A 468 2.48 -25.77 -28.36
C PRO A 468 3.86 -25.71 -27.68
N THR A 469 4.84 -25.06 -28.32
CA THR A 469 6.19 -24.87 -27.75
C THR A 469 6.17 -23.94 -26.54
N ALA A 470 5.36 -22.88 -26.59
CA ALA A 470 5.19 -21.97 -25.45
C ALA A 470 4.53 -22.67 -24.25
N ILE A 471 3.53 -23.52 -24.50
CA ILE A 471 2.90 -24.36 -23.47
C ILE A 471 3.95 -25.26 -22.82
N GLU A 472 4.75 -25.99 -23.59
CA GLU A 472 5.79 -26.88 -23.04
C GLU A 472 6.81 -26.13 -22.17
N ARG A 473 7.22 -24.94 -22.63
CA ARG A 473 8.18 -24.09 -21.91
C ARG A 473 7.60 -23.60 -20.59
N PHE A 474 6.42 -22.98 -20.63
CA PHE A 474 5.89 -22.15 -19.55
C PHE A 474 4.87 -22.82 -18.64
N LYS A 475 4.34 -24.01 -18.99
CA LYS A 475 3.36 -24.71 -18.17
C LYS A 475 3.85 -24.88 -16.71
N ALA A 476 3.00 -24.45 -15.79
CA ALA A 476 3.19 -24.58 -14.35
C ALA A 476 3.05 -26.05 -13.91
N LYS A 477 3.48 -26.36 -12.68
CA LYS A 477 3.44 -27.73 -12.14
C LYS A 477 2.02 -28.30 -12.05
N ASN A 478 1.03 -27.45 -11.80
CA ASN A 478 -0.40 -27.81 -11.78
C ASN A 478 -1.00 -27.99 -13.18
N GLY A 479 -0.21 -27.84 -14.25
CA GLY A 479 -0.68 -27.95 -15.62
C GLY A 479 -1.27 -26.66 -16.21
N HIS A 480 -1.29 -25.55 -15.45
CA HIS A 480 -1.83 -24.27 -15.90
C HIS A 480 -0.80 -23.45 -16.71
N LEU A 481 -1.28 -22.42 -17.41
CA LEU A 481 -0.48 -21.47 -18.19
C LEU A 481 -0.33 -20.14 -17.44
N PRO A 482 0.86 -19.53 -17.37
CA PRO A 482 1.05 -18.28 -16.66
C PRO A 482 0.40 -17.11 -17.39
N ILE A 483 -0.28 -16.21 -16.66
CA ILE A 483 -0.86 -15.00 -17.24
C ILE A 483 0.25 -14.01 -17.63
N ILE A 484 1.33 -13.95 -16.84
CA ILE A 484 2.58 -13.24 -17.19
C ILE A 484 3.71 -14.27 -17.26
N PRO A 485 4.17 -14.65 -18.46
CA PRO A 485 5.27 -15.60 -18.64
C PRO A 485 6.61 -15.02 -18.15
N ASP A 486 7.23 -15.66 -17.15
CA ASP A 486 8.60 -15.34 -16.78
C ASP A 486 9.60 -16.01 -17.72
N THR A 487 10.18 -15.24 -18.65
CA THR A 487 11.13 -15.74 -19.66
C THR A 487 12.40 -16.37 -19.08
N ASN A 488 12.70 -16.10 -17.81
CA ASN A 488 13.81 -16.70 -17.06
C ASN A 488 13.49 -18.11 -16.52
N ARG A 489 12.25 -18.60 -16.67
CA ARG A 489 11.88 -19.96 -16.30
C ARG A 489 12.78 -20.97 -17.01
N LYS A 490 13.36 -21.90 -16.23
CA LYS A 490 14.30 -22.95 -16.69
C LYS A 490 15.59 -22.41 -17.33
N ILE A 491 16.01 -21.19 -16.99
CA ILE A 491 17.33 -20.66 -17.35
C ILE A 491 18.23 -20.71 -16.10
N ASP A 492 19.41 -21.30 -16.24
CA ASP A 492 20.36 -21.41 -15.15
C ASP A 492 20.92 -20.04 -14.75
N GLY A 493 21.06 -19.81 -13.44
CA GLY A 493 21.65 -18.57 -12.89
C GLY A 493 20.70 -17.37 -12.80
N THR A 494 19.45 -17.50 -13.26
CA THR A 494 18.44 -16.43 -13.17
C THR A 494 17.44 -16.62 -12.02
N GLU A 495 17.62 -17.67 -11.21
CA GLU A 495 16.82 -17.89 -10.02
C GLU A 495 17.17 -16.88 -8.93
N GLU A 496 16.16 -16.19 -8.41
CA GLU A 496 16.32 -15.38 -7.20
C GLU A 496 16.59 -16.32 -6.01
N LYS A 497 17.56 -15.98 -5.18
CA LYS A 497 17.88 -16.78 -3.99
C LYS A 497 17.52 -15.97 -2.76
N PRO A 498 16.72 -16.53 -1.82
CA PRO A 498 16.49 -15.85 -0.56
C PRO A 498 17.82 -15.62 0.14
N LEU A 499 17.95 -14.48 0.81
CA LEU A 499 19.12 -14.22 1.64
C LEU A 499 19.03 -15.01 2.95
N TYR A 500 20.17 -15.17 3.62
CA TYR A 500 20.18 -15.74 4.97
C TYR A 500 19.34 -14.88 5.91
N TRP A 501 18.67 -15.54 6.87
CA TRP A 501 17.88 -14.86 7.89
C TRP A 501 18.76 -13.88 8.68
N PRO A 502 18.44 -12.58 8.70
CA PRO A 502 19.29 -11.58 9.31
C PRO A 502 19.20 -11.65 10.83
N LYS A 503 20.31 -11.42 11.53
CA LYS A 503 20.33 -11.30 12.99
C LYS A 503 21.22 -10.16 13.45
N ILE A 504 20.77 -9.44 14.47
CA ILE A 504 21.54 -8.37 15.14
C ILE A 504 21.97 -8.80 16.54
N GLU A 505 23.03 -8.16 17.04
CA GLU A 505 23.51 -8.37 18.41
C GLU A 505 22.58 -7.65 19.40
N GLU A 506 22.29 -8.27 20.55
CA GLU A 506 21.50 -7.63 21.61
C GLU A 506 22.14 -6.32 22.12
N SER A 507 23.47 -6.23 22.08
CA SER A 507 24.22 -5.02 22.43
C SER A 507 23.86 -3.82 21.55
N LYS A 508 23.56 -4.06 20.26
CA LYS A 508 23.06 -3.02 19.35
C LYS A 508 21.71 -2.50 19.82
N VAL A 509 20.79 -3.40 20.16
CA VAL A 509 19.47 -3.02 20.68
C VAL A 509 19.62 -2.18 21.94
N ARG A 510 20.46 -2.61 22.89
CA ARG A 510 20.73 -1.88 24.14
C ARG A 510 21.33 -0.48 23.92
N SER A 511 22.03 -0.26 22.81
CA SER A 511 22.58 1.07 22.49
C SER A 511 21.50 2.15 22.29
N TRP A 512 20.27 1.75 21.95
CA TRP A 512 19.15 2.67 21.72
C TRP A 512 18.48 3.17 23.01
N GLU A 513 18.81 2.61 24.17
CA GLU A 513 18.20 2.98 25.46
C GLU A 513 18.28 4.49 25.72
N LYS A 514 19.44 5.08 25.42
CA LYS A 514 19.66 6.53 25.58
C LYS A 514 18.73 7.33 24.67
N LEU A 515 18.58 6.93 23.41
CA LEU A 515 17.75 7.62 22.41
C LEU A 515 16.27 7.61 22.82
N PHE A 516 15.74 6.45 23.21
CA PHE A 516 14.37 6.33 23.71
C PHE A 516 14.15 7.19 24.96
N LYS A 517 15.08 7.13 25.92
CA LYS A 517 14.99 7.90 27.15
C LYS A 517 14.93 9.40 26.88
N GLU A 518 15.76 9.90 25.97
CA GLU A 518 15.82 11.32 25.58
C GLU A 518 14.57 11.76 24.82
N ARG A 519 14.08 10.96 23.86
CA ARG A 519 12.85 11.26 23.12
C ARG A 519 11.61 11.28 24.02
N LEU A 520 11.42 10.21 24.81
CA LEU A 520 10.27 10.08 25.71
C LEU A 520 10.24 11.21 26.74
N LYS A 521 11.42 11.63 27.19
CA LYS A 521 11.56 12.78 28.08
C LYS A 521 10.93 14.00 27.41
N GLU A 522 11.46 14.43 26.28
CA GLU A 522 11.01 15.66 25.62
C GLU A 522 9.52 15.62 25.24
N VAL A 523 9.03 14.47 24.74
CA VAL A 523 7.60 14.27 24.45
C VAL A 523 6.74 14.50 25.68
N LEU A 524 7.06 13.84 26.81
CA LEU A 524 6.28 13.98 28.05
C LEU A 524 6.35 15.40 28.63
N PHE A 525 7.51 16.05 28.58
CA PHE A 525 7.67 17.42 29.11
C PHE A 525 6.87 18.46 28.33
N LYS A 526 6.74 18.27 27.01
CA LYS A 526 6.03 19.19 26.14
C LYS A 526 4.52 18.95 26.13
N LEU A 527 4.08 17.69 26.29
CA LEU A 527 2.65 17.35 26.40
C LEU A 527 2.06 17.63 27.78
N ALA A 528 2.88 17.60 28.84
CA ALA A 528 2.41 17.92 30.18
C ALA A 528 2.17 19.43 30.30
N ASP A 529 0.88 19.83 30.28
CA ASP A 529 0.45 21.19 30.56
C ASP A 529 0.61 21.50 32.06
N LEU A 530 1.86 21.67 32.46
CA LEU A 530 2.28 21.81 33.85
C LEU A 530 2.85 23.21 34.09
N ARG A 531 2.56 23.76 35.27
CA ARG A 531 3.20 24.97 35.78
C ARG A 531 4.71 24.74 35.93
N ASN A 532 5.51 25.82 35.93
CA ASN A 532 6.97 25.71 35.94
C ASN A 532 7.55 24.89 37.11
N LEU A 533 6.90 24.93 38.29
CA LEU A 533 7.31 24.16 39.47
C LEU A 533 7.03 22.65 39.30
N ASP A 534 5.89 22.31 38.69
CA ASP A 534 5.50 20.93 38.41
C ASP A 534 6.32 20.34 37.26
N LYS A 535 6.73 21.16 36.28
CA LYS A 535 7.74 20.79 35.27
C LYS A 535 9.09 20.48 35.91
N PHE A 536 9.49 21.20 36.95
CA PHE A 536 10.71 20.91 37.70
C PHE A 536 10.60 19.60 38.50
N LEU A 537 9.49 19.39 39.21
CA LEU A 537 9.23 18.13 39.93
C LEU A 537 9.13 16.94 38.98
N LEU A 538 8.52 17.12 37.80
CA LEU A 538 8.50 16.11 36.75
C LEU A 538 9.92 15.85 36.22
N LYS A 539 10.79 16.87 36.05
CA LYS A 539 12.22 16.68 35.67
C LYS A 539 12.96 15.82 36.67
N VAL A 540 12.74 16.06 37.96
CA VAL A 540 13.36 15.29 39.04
C VAL A 540 12.77 13.87 39.13
N GLY A 541 11.44 13.72 39.13
CA GLY A 541 10.75 12.43 39.23
C GLY A 541 10.92 11.53 37.99
N TYR A 542 10.94 12.12 36.79
CA TYR A 542 11.22 11.41 35.54
C TYR A 542 12.66 10.89 35.49
N GLY A 543 13.62 11.71 35.92
CA GLY A 543 15.04 11.36 35.95
C GLY A 543 15.37 10.20 36.90
N ILE A 544 14.58 10.00 37.96
CA ILE A 544 14.91 9.07 39.05
C ILE A 544 14.19 7.70 38.91
N LEU A 545 12.93 7.64 38.42
CA LEU A 545 12.17 6.35 38.43
C LEU A 545 11.32 6.07 37.18
N ILE A 546 10.56 7.05 36.66
CA ILE A 546 9.54 6.79 35.64
C ILE A 546 10.18 6.55 34.26
N GLY A 547 11.08 7.43 33.84
CA GLY A 547 11.72 7.34 32.52
C GLY A 547 12.54 6.08 32.35
N ARG A 548 13.24 5.65 33.42
CA ARG A 548 14.01 4.41 33.43
C ARG A 548 13.11 3.18 33.30
N LYS A 549 12.06 3.05 34.12
CA LYS A 549 11.13 1.91 34.05
C LYS A 549 10.43 1.81 32.70
N LEU A 550 10.00 2.93 32.12
CA LEU A 550 9.34 2.95 30.82
C LEU A 550 10.30 2.55 29.69
N THR A 551 11.51 3.12 29.69
CA THR A 551 12.54 2.77 28.70
C THR A 551 12.92 1.30 28.82
N ASP A 552 13.18 0.80 30.03
CA ASP A 552 13.48 -0.62 30.29
C ASP A 552 12.37 -1.55 29.79
N ALA A 553 11.10 -1.16 29.94
CA ALA A 553 9.95 -1.92 29.45
C ALA A 553 9.92 -1.97 27.92
N ILE A 554 10.15 -0.83 27.24
CA ILE A 554 10.23 -0.76 25.78
C ILE A 554 11.39 -1.62 25.27
N MET A 555 12.59 -1.49 25.86
CA MET A 555 13.76 -2.28 25.47
C MET A 555 13.51 -3.78 25.64
N LYS A 556 12.89 -4.21 26.75
CA LYS A 556 12.50 -5.61 26.96
C LYS A 556 11.48 -6.09 25.92
N MET A 557 10.51 -5.26 25.57
CA MET A 557 9.51 -5.59 24.55
C MET A 557 10.16 -5.80 23.18
N ILE A 558 11.04 -4.89 22.77
CA ILE A 558 11.80 -5.01 21.50
C ILE A 558 12.67 -6.28 21.52
N ILE A 559 13.45 -6.51 22.57
CA ILE A 559 14.32 -7.69 22.66
C ILE A 559 13.51 -8.99 22.63
N ASN A 560 12.40 -9.07 23.39
CA ASN A 560 11.57 -10.26 23.40
C ASN A 560 10.92 -10.53 22.05
N ASP A 561 10.41 -9.49 21.39
CA ASP A 561 9.80 -9.62 20.07
C ASP A 561 10.82 -10.06 19.01
N LEU A 562 12.00 -9.46 19.00
CA LEU A 562 13.08 -9.87 18.09
C LEU A 562 13.56 -11.29 18.36
N ARG A 563 13.58 -11.74 19.61
CA ARG A 563 13.87 -13.14 19.95
C ARG A 563 12.78 -14.08 19.43
N ASN A 564 11.51 -13.72 19.56
CA ASN A 564 10.40 -14.51 19.04
C ASN A 564 10.48 -14.65 17.50
N HIS A 565 10.97 -13.62 16.80
CA HIS A 565 11.23 -13.64 15.36
C HIS A 565 12.61 -14.23 14.99
N ASN A 566 13.39 -14.75 15.94
CA ASN A 566 14.75 -15.25 15.72
C ASN A 566 15.72 -14.23 15.07
N LEU A 567 15.53 -12.94 15.32
CA LEU A 567 16.31 -11.82 14.75
C LEU A 567 17.44 -11.32 15.66
N ILE A 568 17.58 -11.89 16.86
CA ILE A 568 18.71 -11.62 17.77
C ILE A 568 19.60 -12.86 17.86
N LYS A 569 20.91 -12.64 17.97
CA LYS A 569 21.91 -13.68 18.26
C LYS A 569 22.04 -13.99 19.74
#